data_AF-A0A950D293-F1
#
_entry.id   AF-A0A950D293-F1
#
_cell.length_a   1.000
_cell.length_b   1.000
_cell.length_c   1.000
_cell.angle_alpha   90.00
_cell.angle_beta   90.00
_cell.angle_gamma   90.00
#
_symmetry.space_group_name_H-M   'P 1'
#
loop_
_entity.id
_entity.type
_entity.pdbx_description
1 polymer ?
#
loop_
_entity_poly.entity_id
_entity_poly.type
_entity_poly.pdbx_seq_one_letter_code
_entity_poly.pdbx_strand_id
1 'polypeptide(L)'
;MRRSFRFAPLLAIAAALVAGGLLVNHQASVPAPTIEYAPTSRCSGLVTIAENDKRPGATVQVTLDGGDPINTGWSYRHPFTGYAPITIKARGYDPVNGFSPLVAKTIDCAPSR
;
A
#
# COMPACT_ATOMS: atom_id res chain seq x y z
N MET A 1 32.18 25.24 -69.33
CA MET A 1 31.87 23.87 -68.86
C MET A 1 30.86 23.97 -67.72
N ARG A 2 29.58 23.66 -67.98
CA ARG A 2 28.50 23.70 -66.98
C ARG A 2 28.31 22.28 -66.44
N ARG A 3 28.52 22.06 -65.14
CA ARG A 3 28.18 20.81 -64.45
C ARG A 3 27.06 21.08 -63.44
N SER A 4 25.87 20.64 -63.85
CA SER A 4 24.82 20.01 -63.04
C SER A 4 25.01 19.98 -61.52
N PHE A 5 24.14 20.69 -60.80
CA PHE A 5 23.72 20.33 -59.44
C PHE A 5 22.19 20.25 -59.37
N ARG A 6 21.74 19.17 -58.75
CA ARG A 6 20.39 18.61 -58.84
C ARG A 6 19.37 19.35 -57.96
N PHE A 7 18.12 19.25 -58.38
CA PHE A 7 16.90 19.60 -57.65
C PHE A 7 16.84 18.95 -56.27
N ALA A 8 16.38 19.70 -55.27
CA ALA A 8 15.69 19.17 -54.10
C ALA A 8 14.59 20.18 -53.68
N PRO A 9 13.30 19.79 -53.65
CA PRO A 9 12.24 20.64 -53.12
C PRO A 9 12.22 20.53 -51.60
N LEU A 10 12.32 21.67 -50.91
CA LEU A 10 12.04 21.77 -49.47
C LEU A 10 10.52 21.69 -49.26
N LEU A 11 9.97 20.48 -49.23
CA LEU A 11 8.66 20.22 -48.67
C LEU A 11 8.82 20.10 -47.16
N ALA A 12 8.63 21.21 -46.44
CA ALA A 12 8.53 21.20 -44.99
C ALA A 12 7.19 20.55 -44.61
N ILE A 13 7.22 19.25 -44.33
CA ILE A 13 6.08 18.50 -43.82
C ILE A 13 5.80 18.98 -42.40
N ALA A 14 4.51 19.29 -42.18
CA ALA A 14 3.96 19.75 -40.92
C ALA A 14 4.27 18.80 -39.75
N ALA A 15 4.42 19.40 -38.58
CA ALA A 15 4.60 18.74 -37.30
C ALA A 15 3.49 17.71 -37.01
N ALA A 16 3.89 16.53 -36.53
CA ALA A 16 3.06 15.71 -35.66
C ALA A 16 3.87 15.43 -34.40
N LEU A 17 3.70 16.29 -33.39
CA LEU A 17 4.05 15.97 -32.02
C LEU A 17 3.16 14.79 -31.62
N VAL A 18 3.71 13.59 -31.49
CA VAL A 18 2.99 12.48 -30.86
C VAL A 18 2.85 12.86 -29.39
N ALA A 19 1.68 13.41 -29.04
CA ALA A 19 1.30 13.66 -27.66
C ALA A 19 1.39 12.34 -26.89
N GLY A 20 2.23 12.34 -25.86
CA GLY A 20 2.41 11.21 -24.98
C GLY A 20 1.09 10.81 -24.32
N GLY A 21 0.66 9.59 -24.59
CA GLY A 21 -0.28 8.88 -23.74
C GLY A 21 0.48 7.87 -22.92
N LEU A 22 1.14 8.29 -21.83
CA LEU A 22 1.44 7.35 -20.76
C LEU A 22 0.09 6.97 -20.17
N LEU A 23 -0.41 5.78 -20.52
CA LEU A 23 -1.51 5.17 -19.79
C LEU A 23 -0.98 4.82 -18.39
N VAL A 24 -0.94 5.82 -17.50
CA VAL A 24 -0.80 5.55 -16.08
C VAL A 24 -2.10 4.86 -15.70
N ASN A 25 -2.04 3.55 -15.52
CA ASN A 25 -3.10 2.81 -14.87
C ASN A 25 -3.25 3.38 -13.46
N HIS A 26 -4.14 4.36 -13.29
CA HIS A 26 -4.43 5.01 -12.01
C HIS A 26 -5.39 4.09 -11.25
N GLN A 27 -4.97 2.85 -11.00
CA GLN A 27 -5.68 2.00 -10.03
C GLN A 27 -5.63 2.72 -8.69
N ALA A 28 -6.80 3.08 -8.17
CA ALA A 28 -6.91 3.72 -6.87
C ALA A 28 -6.31 2.77 -5.83
N SER A 29 -5.16 3.13 -5.27
CA SER A 29 -4.50 2.31 -4.26
C SER A 29 -5.33 2.32 -2.98
N VAL A 30 -5.51 1.15 -2.36
CA VAL A 30 -6.13 1.02 -1.04
C VAL A 30 -5.11 1.50 0.01
N PRO A 31 -5.42 2.52 0.82
CA PRO A 31 -4.50 3.01 1.84
C PRO A 31 -4.25 1.92 2.89
N ALA A 32 -2.98 1.75 3.28
CA ALA A 32 -2.60 0.78 4.29
C ALA A 32 -3.10 1.20 5.68
N PRO A 33 -3.51 0.27 6.56
CA PRO A 33 -3.89 0.58 7.93
C PRO A 33 -2.68 0.97 8.77
N THR A 34 -2.91 1.65 9.89
CA THR A 34 -1.84 2.03 10.83
C THR A 34 -1.94 1.20 12.10
N ILE A 35 -0.84 0.58 12.53
CA ILE A 35 -0.77 -0.21 13.78
C ILE A 35 -0.11 0.62 14.88
N GLU A 36 -0.85 0.87 15.95
CA GLU A 36 -0.38 1.54 17.15
C GLU A 36 -0.33 0.57 18.34
N TYR A 37 0.67 0.76 19.20
CA TYR A 37 0.87 -0.05 20.40
C TYR A 37 1.18 0.86 21.59
N ALA A 38 0.35 0.78 22.62
CA ALA A 38 0.50 1.50 23.88
C ALA A 38 0.82 0.50 25.01
N PRO A 39 2.07 0.43 25.50
CA PRO A 39 2.45 -0.51 26.55
C PRO A 39 1.73 -0.21 27.87
N THR A 40 1.17 -1.23 28.51
CA THR A 40 0.55 -1.16 29.84
C THR A 40 1.35 -1.92 30.90
N SER A 41 2.19 -2.86 30.47
CA SER A 41 3.15 -3.58 31.30
C SER A 41 4.41 -3.91 30.49
N ARG A 42 5.35 -4.67 31.07
CA ARG A 42 6.57 -5.10 30.36
C ARG A 42 6.29 -5.93 29.12
N CYS A 43 5.31 -6.82 29.17
CA CYS A 43 5.02 -7.77 28.10
C CYS A 43 3.59 -7.63 27.58
N SER A 44 2.91 -6.52 27.87
CA SER A 44 1.53 -6.31 27.43
C SER A 44 1.23 -4.85 27.17
N GLY A 45 0.30 -4.61 26.25
CA GLY A 45 -0.15 -3.28 25.88
C GLY A 45 -1.40 -3.33 25.01
N LEU A 46 -2.04 -2.17 24.89
CA LEU A 46 -3.19 -1.99 24.02
C LEU A 46 -2.72 -1.84 22.57
N VAL A 47 -3.33 -2.61 21.68
CA VAL A 47 -3.14 -2.52 20.23
C VAL A 47 -4.36 -1.87 19.61
N THR A 48 -4.12 -0.80 18.87
CA THR A 48 -5.12 -0.07 18.08
C THR A 48 -4.73 -0.13 16.60
N ILE A 49 -5.71 -0.37 15.72
CA ILE A 49 -5.49 -0.40 14.27
C ILE A 49 -6.43 0.60 13.60
N ALA A 50 -5.87 1.59 12.92
CA ALA A 50 -6.65 2.59 12.21
C ALA A 50 -6.98 2.11 10.79
N GLU A 51 -8.28 2.07 10.47
CA GLU A 51 -8.76 1.87 9.11
C GLU A 51 -8.68 3.20 8.33
N ASN A 52 -7.80 3.22 7.34
CA ASN A 52 -7.50 4.43 6.56
C ASN A 52 -8.32 4.53 5.27
N ASP A 53 -8.94 3.44 4.81
CA ASP A 53 -9.91 3.48 3.71
C ASP A 53 -11.29 3.83 4.27
N LYS A 54 -12.00 4.77 3.63
CA LYS A 54 -13.34 5.22 4.05
C LYS A 54 -14.43 4.78 3.08
N ARG A 55 -14.08 3.98 2.08
CA ARG A 55 -15.04 3.42 1.13
C ARG A 55 -15.97 2.42 1.81
N PRO A 56 -17.26 2.37 1.41
CA PRO A 56 -18.20 1.39 1.98
C PRO A 56 -17.72 -0.05 1.79
N GLY A 57 -17.72 -0.81 2.88
CA GLY A 57 -17.29 -2.22 2.88
C GLY A 57 -15.78 -2.42 3.00
N ALA A 58 -14.99 -1.33 3.15
CA ALA A 58 -13.61 -1.45 3.57
C ALA A 58 -13.51 -2.12 4.94
N THR A 59 -12.48 -2.95 5.11
CA THR A 59 -12.19 -3.66 6.36
C THR A 59 -10.69 -3.81 6.54
N VAL A 60 -10.25 -4.19 7.74
CA VAL A 60 -8.85 -4.50 8.03
C VAL A 60 -8.71 -5.94 8.48
N GLN A 61 -7.89 -6.72 7.79
CA GLN A 61 -7.54 -8.10 8.13
C GLN A 61 -6.23 -8.12 8.92
N VAL A 62 -6.17 -8.91 9.98
CA VAL A 62 -5.06 -8.94 10.94
C VAL A 62 -4.67 -10.36 11.36
N THR A 63 -3.38 -10.58 11.56
CA THR A 63 -2.78 -11.76 12.21
C THR A 63 -1.88 -11.32 13.36
N LEU A 64 -1.70 -12.20 14.36
CA LEU A 64 -0.84 -11.96 15.54
C LEU A 64 0.37 -12.90 15.60
N ASP A 65 0.34 -13.96 14.79
CA ASP A 65 1.38 -14.98 14.64
C ASP A 65 2.39 -14.63 13.53
N GLY A 66 2.23 -13.49 12.86
CA GLY A 66 3.02 -13.11 11.71
C GLY A 66 2.65 -13.83 10.41
N GLY A 67 1.55 -14.60 10.38
CA GLY A 67 0.99 -15.19 9.17
C GLY A 67 0.47 -14.15 8.17
N ASP A 68 0.14 -14.58 6.95
CA ASP A 68 -0.49 -13.69 5.97
C ASP A 68 -1.95 -13.39 6.39
N PRO A 69 -2.33 -12.11 6.61
CA PRO A 69 -3.69 -11.75 6.99
C PRO A 69 -4.77 -12.15 5.99
N ILE A 70 -4.42 -12.44 4.74
CA ILE A 70 -5.36 -12.91 3.72
C ILE A 70 -5.77 -14.37 3.98
N ASN A 71 -4.84 -15.21 4.42
CA ASN A 71 -5.07 -16.65 4.53
C ASN A 71 -5.53 -17.08 5.92
N THR A 72 -4.97 -16.46 6.96
CA THR A 72 -5.21 -16.84 8.36
C THR A 72 -5.70 -15.68 9.23
N GLY A 73 -5.89 -14.51 8.64
CA GLY A 73 -6.29 -13.31 9.36
C GLY A 73 -7.78 -13.28 9.69
N TRP A 74 -8.11 -12.44 10.65
CA TRP A 74 -9.46 -12.11 11.06
C TRP A 74 -9.71 -10.61 10.90
N SER A 75 -10.97 -10.21 10.81
CA SER A 75 -11.32 -8.80 10.66
C SER A 75 -11.19 -8.04 11.97
N TYR A 76 -10.37 -6.99 11.98
CA TYR A 76 -10.27 -6.07 13.11
C TYR A 76 -11.64 -5.46 13.43
N ARG A 77 -12.04 -5.47 14.70
CA ARG A 77 -13.32 -4.90 15.15
C ARG A 77 -13.17 -3.90 16.29
N HIS A 78 -12.31 -4.21 17.24
CA HIS A 78 -12.09 -3.38 18.42
C HIS A 78 -10.62 -3.47 18.84
N PRO A 79 -10.11 -2.46 19.58
CA PRO A 79 -8.80 -2.55 20.23
C PRO A 79 -8.69 -3.81 21.08
N PHE A 80 -7.50 -4.40 21.13
CA PHE A 80 -7.24 -5.61 21.89
C PHE A 80 -5.92 -5.52 22.64
N THR A 81 -5.78 -6.32 23.69
CA THR A 81 -4.53 -6.44 24.43
C THR A 81 -3.58 -7.38 23.69
N GLY A 82 -2.41 -6.88 23.29
CA GLY A 82 -1.31 -7.68 22.78
C GLY A 82 -0.42 -8.18 23.93
N TYR A 83 0.12 -9.39 23.78
CA TYR A 83 1.07 -9.99 24.72
C TYR A 83 2.36 -10.32 23.99
N ALA A 84 3.48 -9.74 24.41
CA ALA A 84 4.76 -9.96 23.77
C ALA A 84 5.37 -11.34 24.13
N PRO A 85 6.17 -11.96 23.24
CA PRO A 85 6.47 -11.51 21.89
C PRO A 85 5.34 -11.84 20.89
N ILE A 86 4.89 -10.85 20.11
CA ILE A 86 3.92 -11.03 19.02
C ILE A 86 4.35 -10.28 17.77
N THR A 87 3.98 -10.81 16.61
CA THR A 87 4.14 -10.13 15.32
C THR A 87 2.77 -9.88 14.72
N ILE A 88 2.34 -8.63 14.78
CA ILE A 88 1.07 -8.21 14.21
C ILE A 88 1.31 -7.89 12.73
N LYS A 89 0.54 -8.50 11.83
CA LYS A 89 0.46 -8.06 10.44
C LYS A 89 -0.96 -7.62 10.14
N ALA A 90 -1.10 -6.53 9.40
CA ALA A 90 -2.39 -5.96 9.05
C ALA A 90 -2.44 -5.50 7.60
N ARG A 91 -3.62 -5.62 6.98
CA ARG A 91 -3.88 -5.20 5.60
C ARG A 91 -5.30 -4.68 5.47
N GLY A 92 -5.48 -3.57 4.78
CA GLY A 92 -6.79 -3.09 4.37
C GLY A 92 -7.32 -3.94 3.21
N TYR A 93 -8.61 -4.20 3.20
CA TYR A 93 -9.35 -4.83 2.12
C TYR A 93 -10.50 -3.91 1.70
N ASP A 94 -10.52 -3.56 0.42
CA ASP A 94 -11.63 -2.87 -0.24
C ASP A 94 -12.22 -3.83 -1.29
N PRO A 95 -13.56 -3.99 -1.33
CA PRO A 95 -14.20 -4.97 -2.22
C PRO A 95 -14.03 -4.66 -3.71
N VAL A 96 -13.69 -3.42 -4.08
CA VAL A 96 -13.55 -2.98 -5.48
C VAL A 96 -12.08 -2.95 -5.90
N ASN A 97 -11.19 -2.48 -5.02
CA ASN A 97 -9.79 -2.20 -5.32
C ASN A 97 -8.82 -3.25 -4.76
N GLY A 98 -9.32 -4.22 -3.97
CA GLY A 98 -8.54 -5.33 -3.44
C GLY A 98 -7.81 -4.98 -2.14
N PHE A 99 -6.54 -5.35 -2.03
CA PHE A 99 -5.78 -5.23 -0.79
C PHE A 99 -4.81 -4.05 -0.77
N SER A 100 -4.66 -3.42 0.38
CA SER A 100 -3.60 -2.43 0.64
C SER A 100 -2.20 -3.07 0.66
N PRO A 101 -1.13 -2.29 0.70
CA PRO A 101 0.17 -2.78 1.16
C PRO A 101 0.09 -3.42 2.55
N LEU A 102 0.93 -4.43 2.80
CA LEU A 102 1.01 -5.14 4.08
C LEU A 102 1.79 -4.29 5.09
N VAL A 103 1.26 -4.15 6.31
CA VAL A 103 1.95 -3.49 7.43
C VAL A 103 2.24 -4.53 8.50
N ALA A 104 3.43 -4.46 9.10
CA ALA A 104 3.85 -5.36 10.15
C ALA A 104 4.39 -4.58 11.35
N LYS A 105 4.11 -5.08 12.56
CA LYS A 105 4.63 -4.54 13.81
C LYS A 105 4.98 -5.70 14.74
N THR A 106 6.27 -5.83 15.05
CA THR A 106 6.75 -6.74 16.09
C THR A 106 6.76 -6.02 17.43
N ILE A 107 6.28 -6.71 18.47
CA ILE A 107 6.26 -6.23 19.84
C ILE A 107 7.02 -7.25 20.68
N ASP A 108 8.07 -6.78 21.34
CA ASP A 108 8.87 -7.56 22.29
C ASP A 108 8.59 -7.10 23.72
N CYS A 109 8.93 -7.95 24.69
CA CYS A 109 8.90 -7.55 26.09
C CYS A 109 9.90 -6.41 26.31
N ALA A 110 9.45 -5.32 26.93
CA ALA A 110 10.33 -4.24 27.34
C ALA A 110 11.40 -4.75 28.33
N PRO A 111 12.62 -4.22 28.28
CA PRO A 111 13.71 -4.70 29.12
C PRO A 111 13.42 -4.50 30.61
N SER A 112 13.69 -5.55 31.39
CA SER A 112 14.85 -5.61 32.27
C SER A 112 15.41 -4.38 33.02
N ARG A 113 14.72 -3.25 33.24
CA ARG A 113 15.24 -2.21 34.18
C ARG A 113 15.62 -2.81 35.52
#